data_AF-A0ABD3X0Y5-F1
#
_entry.id   AF-A0ABD3X0Y5-F1
#
_cell.length_a   1.000
_cell.length_b   1.000
_cell.length_c   1.000
_cell.angle_alpha   90.00
_cell.angle_beta   90.00
_cell.angle_gamma   90.00
#
_symmetry.space_group_name_H-M   'P 1'
#
loop_
_entity.id
_entity.type
_entity.pdbx_description
1 polymer ?
#
loop_
_entity_poly.entity_id
_entity_poly.type
_entity_poly.pdbx_seq_one_letter_code
_entity_poly.pdbx_strand_id
1 'polypeptide(L)'
;MMEAAVEAGIKNENLKIALEPETASIFCRLLPVEKMIEGGGMTSFKPGSVYMVLDAGGGTIDITVHEVLSDGKLKELHKASGGAWGGTQVDEAYRQF
;
A
#
# COMPACT_ATOMS: atom_id res chain seq x y z
N MET A 1 -15.59 -2.71 -10.23
CA MET A 1 -15.44 -3.02 -8.79
C MET A 1 -16.57 -2.43 -7.94
N MET A 2 -16.86 -1.13 -7.99
CA MET A 2 -17.98 -0.57 -7.20
C MET A 2 -19.33 -1.21 -7.55
N GLU A 3 -19.66 -1.32 -8.83
CA GLU A 3 -20.91 -1.95 -9.28
C GLU A 3 -21.03 -3.40 -8.79
N ALA A 4 -19.97 -4.20 -8.92
CA ALA A 4 -19.92 -5.56 -8.40
C ALA A 4 -20.08 -5.62 -6.87
N ALA A 5 -19.52 -4.66 -6.12
CA ALA A 5 -19.72 -4.58 -4.67
C ALA A 5 -21.17 -4.24 -4.30
N VAL A 6 -21.82 -3.37 -5.08
CA VAL A 6 -23.24 -3.05 -4.93
C VAL A 6 -24.11 -4.25 -5.26
N GLU A 7 -23.81 -4.97 -6.34
CA GLU A 7 -24.50 -6.21 -6.72
C GLU A 7 -24.36 -7.30 -5.64
N ALA A 8 -23.21 -7.36 -4.96
CA ALA A 8 -22.99 -8.22 -3.79
C ALA A 8 -23.72 -7.74 -2.51
N GLY A 9 -24.51 -6.66 -2.57
CA GLY A 9 -25.32 -6.15 -1.46
C GLY A 9 -24.67 -5.09 -0.59
N ILE A 10 -23.49 -4.57 -0.95
CA ILE A 10 -22.83 -3.49 -0.21
C ILE A 10 -23.41 -2.14 -0.67
N LYS A 11 -24.01 -1.40 0.26
CA LYS A 11 -24.59 -0.09 -0.04
C LYS A 11 -23.54 0.89 -0.57
N ASN A 12 -23.91 1.65 -1.60
CA ASN A 12 -23.01 2.60 -2.24
C ASN A 12 -22.48 3.67 -1.27
N GLU A 13 -23.28 4.13 -0.29
CA GLU A 13 -22.82 5.08 0.73
C GLU A 13 -21.71 4.54 1.65
N ASN A 14 -21.53 3.21 1.69
CA ASN A 14 -20.50 2.54 2.47
C ASN A 14 -19.23 2.25 1.64
N LEU A 15 -19.19 2.66 0.37
CA LEU A 15 -18.08 2.37 -0.54
C LEU A 15 -17.24 3.61 -0.82
N LYS A 16 -15.92 3.44 -0.80
CA LYS A 16 -14.95 4.43 -1.25
C LYS A 16 -13.82 3.73 -1.97
N ILE A 17 -13.42 4.25 -3.12
CA ILE A 17 -12.21 3.81 -3.82
C ILE A 17 -11.01 4.50 -3.17
N ALA A 18 -9.98 3.70 -2.91
CA ALA A 18 -8.69 4.14 -2.42
C ALA A 18 -7.61 3.38 -3.17
N LEU A 19 -6.43 3.96 -3.36
CA LEU A 19 -5.30 3.22 -3.89
C LEU A 19 -4.72 2.34 -2.76
N GLU A 20 -4.21 1.18 -3.14
CA GLU A 20 -3.49 0.26 -2.26
C GLU A 20 -2.37 0.95 -1.46
N PRO A 21 -1.46 1.75 -2.06
CA PRO A 21 -0.35 2.35 -1.33
C PRO A 21 -0.79 3.35 -0.25
N GLU A 22 -1.90 4.07 -0.47
CA GLU A 22 -2.44 5.01 0.50
C GLU A 22 -3.11 4.29 1.67
N THR A 23 -3.86 3.22 1.35
CA THR A 23 -4.53 2.39 2.34
C THR A 23 -3.50 1.69 3.24
N ALA A 24 -2.45 1.13 2.64
CA ALA A 24 -1.32 0.52 3.36
C ALA A 24 -0.64 1.55 4.28
N SER A 25 -0.38 2.76 3.77
CA SER A 25 0.22 3.84 4.56
C SER A 25 -0.63 4.25 5.76
N ILE A 26 -1.94 4.42 5.57
CA ILE A 26 -2.89 4.76 6.65
C ILE A 26 -2.91 3.64 7.68
N PHE A 27 -2.97 2.39 7.24
CA PHE A 27 -2.97 1.23 8.13
C PHE A 27 -1.69 1.16 8.97
N CYS A 28 -0.51 1.26 8.35
CA CYS A 28 0.78 1.25 9.05
C CYS A 28 0.95 2.43 10.02
N ARG A 29 0.35 3.59 9.72
CA ARG A 29 0.33 4.74 10.63
C ARG A 29 -0.59 4.52 11.84
N LEU A 30 -1.73 3.87 11.66
CA LEU A 30 -2.73 3.63 12.71
C LEU A 30 -2.40 2.43 13.59
N LEU A 31 -1.63 1.47 13.07
CA LEU A 31 -1.11 0.38 13.89
C LEU A 31 -0.25 0.95 15.03
N PRO A 32 -0.33 0.38 16.25
CA PRO A 32 0.61 0.68 17.32
C PRO A 32 1.97 0.02 17.01
N VAL A 33 2.59 0.37 15.88
CA VAL A 33 3.90 -0.13 15.44
C VAL A 33 4.99 0.23 16.46
N GLU A 34 4.76 1.28 17.25
CA GLU A 34 5.51 1.63 18.45
C GLU A 34 5.70 0.49 19.45
N LYS A 35 4.78 -0.48 19.46
CA LYS A 35 4.84 -1.68 20.33
C LYS A 35 5.34 -2.93 19.63
N MET A 36 5.43 -2.93 18.30
CA MET A 36 5.76 -4.13 17.51
C MET A 36 7.23 -4.21 17.08
N ILE A 37 7.97 -3.11 17.13
CA ILE A 37 9.41 -3.08 16.85
C ILE A 37 10.16 -2.87 18.17
N GLU A 38 10.86 -3.90 18.64
CA GLU A 38 11.87 -3.74 19.69
C GLU A 38 12.93 -2.76 19.19
N GLY A 39 12.96 -1.55 19.77
CA GLY A 39 13.88 -0.47 19.35
C GLY A 39 13.21 0.85 18.96
N GLY A 40 11.87 0.91 18.91
CA GLY A 40 11.11 2.15 18.68
C GLY A 40 10.26 2.08 17.41
N GLY A 41 9.07 2.66 17.47
CA GLY A 41 8.10 2.62 16.37
C GLY A 41 8.58 3.22 15.06
N MET A 42 7.79 3.02 14.00
CA MET A 42 8.03 3.67 12.70
C MET A 42 8.01 5.20 12.85
N THR A 43 9.20 5.82 12.90
CA THR A 43 9.34 7.28 12.80
C THR A 43 9.08 7.80 11.38
N SER A 44 8.89 6.89 10.42
CA SER A 44 8.66 7.15 9.00
C SER A 44 7.37 7.91 8.69
N PHE A 45 6.52 8.20 9.69
CA PHE A 45 5.27 8.95 9.52
C PHE A 45 5.27 10.37 10.11
N LYS A 46 6.43 10.90 10.52
CA LYS A 46 6.56 12.31 10.92
C LYS A 46 6.47 13.23 9.70
N PRO A 47 5.97 14.46 9.84
CA PRO A 47 6.05 15.45 8.76
C PRO A 47 7.48 15.60 8.21
N GLY A 48 7.60 15.64 6.89
CA GLY A 48 8.87 15.66 6.16
C GLY A 48 9.49 14.28 5.94
N SER A 49 8.97 13.23 6.56
CA SER A 49 9.42 11.86 6.28
C SER A 49 9.01 11.45 4.88
N VAL A 50 9.95 10.80 4.19
CA VAL A 50 9.74 10.18 2.89
C VAL A 50 9.90 8.68 3.03
N TYR A 51 8.94 7.93 2.50
CA TYR A 51 8.97 6.47 2.55
C TYR A 51 8.38 5.87 1.27
N MET A 52 8.70 4.59 1.04
CA MET A 52 8.21 3.82 -0.09
C MET A 52 7.21 2.78 0.38
N VAL A 53 6.16 2.59 -0.39
CA VAL A 53 5.29 1.41 -0.32
C VAL A 53 5.66 0.51 -1.48
N LEU A 54 6.01 -0.73 -1.16
CA LEU A 54 6.27 -1.82 -2.10
C LEU A 54 5.20 -2.88 -1.88
N ASP A 55 4.23 -2.95 -2.78
CA ASP A 55 3.24 -4.02 -2.79
C ASP A 55 3.71 -5.11 -3.75
N ALA A 56 4.08 -6.27 -3.19
CA ALA A 56 4.58 -7.40 -3.95
C ALA A 56 3.53 -8.50 -3.97
N GLY A 57 2.57 -8.36 -4.89
CA GLY A 57 1.49 -9.30 -5.09
C GLY A 57 1.87 -10.53 -5.93
N GLY A 58 0.85 -11.27 -6.34
CA GLY A 58 1.02 -12.43 -7.22
C GLY A 58 1.35 -12.03 -8.66
N GLY A 59 0.51 -11.18 -9.27
CA GLY A 59 0.69 -10.77 -10.66
C GLY A 59 1.66 -9.60 -10.84
N THR A 60 1.62 -8.63 -9.92
CA THR A 60 2.37 -7.38 -10.03
C THR A 60 3.23 -7.12 -8.80
N ILE A 61 4.28 -6.33 -9.01
CA ILE A 61 4.89 -5.54 -7.96
C ILE A 61 4.61 -4.08 -8.27
N ASP A 62 4.03 -3.36 -7.32
CA ASP A 62 3.67 -1.96 -7.41
C ASP A 62 4.45 -1.13 -6.38
N ILE A 63 5.01 -0.01 -6.84
CA ILE A 63 5.98 0.83 -6.11
C ILE A 63 5.45 2.25 -6.11
N THR A 64 5.28 2.82 -4.92
CA THR A 64 4.87 4.22 -4.73
C THR A 64 5.73 4.87 -3.65
N VAL A 65 6.09 6.14 -3.83
CA VAL A 65 6.87 6.92 -2.86
C VAL A 65 6.03 8.06 -2.33
N HIS A 66 5.90 8.14 -1.00
CA HIS A 66 5.12 9.15 -0.30
C HIS A 66 6.00 10.06 0.55
N GLU A 67 5.65 11.35 0.57
CA GLU A 67 6.07 12.32 1.55
C GLU A 67 4.91 12.59 2.53
N VAL A 68 5.20 12.62 3.83
CA VAL A 68 4.23 13.09 4.84
C VAL A 68 4.31 14.62 4.93
N LEU A 69 3.22 15.29 4.56
CA LEU A 69 3.14 16.75 4.62
C LEU A 69 2.99 17.25 6.06
N SER A 70 3.14 18.56 6.26
CA SER A 70 3.00 19.23 7.56
C SER A 70 1.63 19.03 8.21
N ASP A 71 0.58 18.84 7.42
CA ASP A 71 -0.78 18.55 7.90
C ASP A 71 -1.04 17.04 8.10
N GLY A 72 -0.02 16.20 7.92
CA GLY A 72 -0.09 14.76 8.04
C GLY A 72 -0.78 14.06 6.85
N LYS A 73 -1.08 14.76 5.76
CA LYS A 73 -1.50 14.12 4.50
C LYS A 73 -0.30 13.49 3.80
N LEU A 74 -0.59 12.58 2.88
CA LEU A 74 0.41 11.91 2.05
C LEU A 74 0.44 12.57 0.67
N LYS A 75 1.64 12.82 0.17
CA LYS A 75 1.88 13.31 -1.18
C LYS A 75 2.72 12.28 -1.93
N GLU A 76 2.23 11.82 -3.07
CA GLU A 76 3.02 11.01 -3.99
C GLU A 76 4.13 11.87 -4.61
N LEU A 77 5.39 11.45 -4.44
CA LEU A 77 6.56 12.15 -4.97
C LEU A 77 6.88 11.75 -6.41
N HIS A 78 6.58 10.50 -6.76
CA HIS A 78 6.83 9.94 -8.07
C HIS A 78 5.63 9.14 -8.51
N LYS A 79 5.30 9.24 -9.80
CA LYS A 79 4.25 8.44 -10.41
C LYS A 79 4.41 6.98 -10.00
N ALA A 80 3.37 6.40 -9.43
CA ALA A 80 3.34 4.97 -9.12
C ALA A 80 3.81 4.14 -10.33
N SER A 81 4.69 3.17 -10.06
CA SER A 81 5.31 2.33 -11.09
C SER A 81 5.25 0.87 -10.66
N GLY A 82 5.16 -0.04 -11.63
CA GLY A 82 5.09 -1.45 -11.34
C GLY A 82 5.24 -2.29 -12.60
N GLY A 83 5.25 -3.61 -12.41
CA GLY A 83 5.40 -4.55 -13.51
C GLY A 83 5.00 -5.96 -13.12
N ALA A 84 4.92 -6.84 -14.13
CA ALA A 84 4.62 -8.25 -13.97
C ALA A 84 5.83 -9.01 -13.37
N TRP A 85 6.18 -8.65 -12.15
CA TRP A 85 7.33 -9.17 -11.40
C TRP A 85 6.90 -9.89 -10.12
N GLY A 86 5.59 -10.09 -9.93
CA GLY A 86 5.02 -10.69 -8.74
C GLY A 86 5.33 -12.18 -8.62
N GLY A 87 4.80 -12.79 -7.56
CA GLY A 87 5.04 -14.19 -7.22
C GLY A 87 4.74 -15.20 -8.33
N THR A 88 3.86 -14.90 -9.28
CA THR A 88 3.59 -15.79 -10.43
C THR A 88 4.84 -16.03 -11.27
N GLN A 89 5.73 -15.05 -11.42
CA GLN A 89 7.02 -15.25 -12.11
C GLN A 89 7.93 -16.22 -11.36
N VAL A 90 7.86 -16.22 -10.02
CA VAL A 90 8.61 -17.15 -9.17
C VAL A 90 8.05 -18.57 -9.32
N ASP A 91 6.72 -18.72 -9.31
CA ASP A 91 6.06 -20.01 -9.54
C ASP A 91 6.40 -20.59 -10.92
N GLU A 92 6.40 -19.75 -11.96
CA GLU A 92 6.77 -20.16 -13.32
C GLU A 92 8.22 -20.60 -13.42
N ALA A 93 9.15 -19.86 -12.81
CA ALA A 93 10.56 -20.23 -12.76
C ALA A 93 10.76 -21.55 -12.01
N TYR A 94 10.04 -21.76 -10.91
CA TYR A 94 10.11 -23.01 -10.14
C TYR A 94 9.62 -24.22 -10.93
N ARG A 95 8.54 -24.07 -11.72
CA ARG A 95 7.99 -25.16 -12.56
C ARG A 95 8.89 -25.58 -13.72
N GLN A 96 9.92 -24.80 -14.05
CA GLN A 96 10.89 -25.10 -15.10
C GLN A 96 12.12 -25.87 -14.60
N PHE A 97 12.23 -26.09 -13.29
CA PHE A 97 13.26 -26.93 -12.66
C PHE A 97 12.82 -28.40 -12.61
#